data_AF-A0A2D7XBP2-F1
#
_entry.id   AF-A0A2D7XBP2-F1
#
_cell.length_a   1.000
_cell.length_b   1.000
_cell.length_c   1.000
_cell.angle_alpha   90.00
_cell.angle_beta   90.00
_cell.angle_gamma   90.00
#
_symmetry.space_group_name_H-M   'P 1'
#
loop_
_entity.id
_entity.type
_entity.pdbx_description
1 polymer ?
#
loop_
_entity_poly.entity_id
_entity_poly.type
_entity_poly.pdbx_seq_one_letter_code
_entity_poly.pdbx_strand_id
1 'polypeptide(L)'
;MSFVEPRTLVFVISALTALSALILLAMRQSFSPTVRGINSWTTGIWVFLACSLLFNFRETLPPIAGIVLANFLLAVSLIFMVSGLLRYHGRQLTHYLLIGVATLAFTAVIAWFTLVQPNFQFRLAFVSTLIGIILAGLSYLALAGRPLTTGRIVTGAAFLLGTITSFLRSISVVLRLDQP
;
A
#
# COMPACT_ATOMS: atom_id res chain seq x y z
N MET A 1 25.75 18.64 7.69
CA MET A 1 25.11 17.57 6.90
C MET A 1 23.73 18.05 6.53
N SER A 2 23.41 18.24 5.25
CA SER A 2 22.08 18.66 4.81
C SER A 2 21.09 17.53 5.08
N PHE A 3 20.31 17.68 6.14
CA PHE A 3 19.20 16.75 6.39
C PHE A 3 18.21 16.90 5.23
N VAL A 4 17.93 15.79 4.54
CA VAL A 4 16.88 15.79 3.52
C VAL A 4 15.56 16.07 4.22
N GLU A 5 14.90 17.16 3.85
CA GLU A 5 13.62 17.52 4.44
C GLU A 5 12.59 16.40 4.19
N PRO A 6 11.81 15.98 5.21
CA PRO A 6 10.82 14.91 5.06
C PRO A 6 9.84 15.16 3.91
N ARG A 7 9.48 16.42 3.66
CA ARG A 7 8.58 16.81 2.56
C ARG A 7 9.16 16.46 1.18
N THR A 8 10.47 16.65 0.99
CA THR A 8 11.18 16.30 -0.25
C THR A 8 11.16 14.79 -0.48
N LEU A 9 11.34 13.98 0.57
CA LEU A 9 11.26 12.52 0.46
C LEU A 9 9.88 12.04 0.00
N VAL A 10 8.80 12.58 0.59
CA VAL A 10 7.43 12.19 0.21
C VAL A 10 7.13 12.61 -1.24
N PHE A 11 7.60 13.79 -1.67
CA PHE A 11 7.48 14.23 -3.06
C PHE A 11 8.20 13.29 -4.03
N VAL A 12 9.46 12.93 -3.73
CA VAL A 12 10.24 12.00 -4.56
C VAL A 12 9.57 10.63 -4.67
N ILE A 13 9.05 10.09 -3.56
CA ILE A 13 8.30 8.82 -3.56
C ILE A 13 7.08 8.91 -4.49
N SER A 14 6.38 10.04 -4.48
CA SER A 14 5.20 10.26 -5.33
C SER A 14 5.58 10.31 -6.81
N ALA A 15 6.68 11.00 -7.14
CA ALA A 15 7.19 11.06 -8.51
C ALA A 15 7.64 9.68 -9.02
N LEU A 16 8.37 8.90 -8.21
CA LEU A 16 8.77 7.53 -8.54
C LEU A 16 7.57 6.59 -8.68
N THR A 17 6.54 6.78 -7.85
CA THR A 17 5.28 6.05 -7.95
C THR A 17 4.56 6.37 -9.26
N ALA A 18 4.51 7.66 -9.64
CA ALA A 18 3.92 8.09 -10.91
C ALA A 18 4.66 7.50 -12.11
N LEU A 19 5.99 7.53 -12.09
CA LEU A 19 6.82 6.91 -13.12
C LEU A 19 6.55 5.40 -13.22
N SER A 20 6.46 4.72 -12.09
CA SER A 20 6.13 3.28 -12.03
C SER A 20 4.74 2.98 -12.59
N ALA A 21 3.75 3.84 -12.31
CA ALA A 21 2.40 3.74 -12.85
C ALA A 21 2.39 3.86 -14.38
N LEU A 22 3.16 4.81 -14.93
CA LEU A 22 3.30 5.03 -16.37
C LEU A 22 4.00 3.85 -17.06
N ILE A 23 5.10 3.35 -16.50
CA ILE A 23 5.82 2.18 -17.03
C ILE A 23 4.86 0.98 -17.11
N LEU A 24 4.08 0.74 -16.06
CA LEU A 24 3.13 -0.37 -16.05
C LEU A 24 1.92 -0.17 -16.95
N LEU A 25 1.52 1.08 -17.20
CA LEU A 25 0.52 1.38 -18.22
C LEU A 25 1.04 1.00 -19.61
N ALA A 26 2.29 1.35 -19.92
CA ALA A 26 2.93 0.95 -21.18
C ALA A 26 3.08 -0.59 -21.27
N MET A 27 3.53 -1.26 -20.20
CA MET A 27 3.62 -2.72 -20.17
C MET A 27 2.25 -3.40 -20.31
N ARG A 28 1.20 -2.83 -19.71
CA ARG A 28 -0.17 -3.32 -19.87
C ARG A 28 -0.57 -3.28 -21.34
N GLN A 29 -0.31 -2.18 -22.03
CA GLN A 29 -0.62 -2.05 -23.46
C GLN A 29 0.13 -3.09 -24.31
N SER A 30 1.40 -3.38 -23.98
CA SER A 30 2.23 -4.32 -24.73
C SER A 30 2.03 -5.80 -24.40
N PHE A 31 1.65 -6.16 -23.15
CA PHE A 31 1.66 -7.54 -22.65
C PHE A 31 0.35 -8.01 -22.01
N SER A 32 -0.74 -7.21 -22.08
CA SER A 32 -2.05 -7.56 -21.49
C SER A 32 -2.57 -8.97 -21.80
N PRO A 33 -2.37 -9.57 -23.00
CA PRO A 33 -2.87 -10.92 -23.27
C PRO A 33 -2.07 -12.01 -22.55
N THR A 34 -0.78 -11.79 -22.31
CA THR A 34 0.18 -12.83 -21.91
C THR A 34 0.32 -12.94 -20.39
N VAL A 35 0.23 -11.81 -19.65
CA VAL A 35 0.46 -11.79 -18.19
C VAL A 35 -0.86 -11.64 -17.43
N ARG A 36 -1.38 -12.76 -16.93
CA ARG A 36 -2.56 -12.78 -16.06
C ARG A 36 -2.31 -11.96 -14.80
N GLY A 37 -3.22 -11.03 -14.48
CA GLY A 37 -3.14 -10.19 -13.28
C GLY A 37 -2.55 -8.78 -13.48
N ILE A 38 -1.93 -8.51 -14.63
CA ILE A 38 -1.30 -7.20 -14.92
C ILE A 38 -2.31 -6.04 -14.82
N ASN A 39 -3.55 -6.24 -15.29
CA ASN A 39 -4.58 -5.21 -15.21
C ASN A 39 -4.91 -4.82 -13.76
N SER A 40 -5.11 -5.81 -12.87
CA SER A 40 -5.37 -5.53 -11.45
C SER A 40 -4.18 -4.82 -10.82
N TRP A 41 -2.96 -5.23 -11.16
CA TRP A 41 -1.73 -4.62 -10.64
C TRP A 41 -1.58 -3.16 -11.07
N THR A 42 -1.76 -2.87 -12.37
CA THR A 42 -1.71 -1.50 -12.91
C THR A 42 -2.76 -0.61 -12.24
N THR A 43 -4.00 -1.09 -12.10
CA THR A 43 -5.04 -0.34 -11.38
C THR A 43 -4.65 -0.07 -9.93
N GLY A 44 -4.10 -1.06 -9.23
CA GLY A 44 -3.62 -0.89 -7.86
C GLY A 44 -2.58 0.22 -7.73
N ILE A 45 -1.65 0.32 -8.68
CA ILE A 45 -0.60 1.33 -8.65
C ILE A 45 -1.13 2.74 -8.97
N TRP A 46 -2.11 2.87 -9.87
CA TRP A 46 -2.80 4.15 -10.05
C TRP A 46 -3.57 4.60 -8.81
N VAL A 47 -4.23 3.66 -8.13
CA VAL A 47 -4.92 3.96 -6.86
C VAL A 47 -3.90 4.34 -5.78
N PHE A 48 -2.75 3.65 -5.72
CA PHE A 48 -1.67 3.97 -4.78
C PHE A 48 -1.07 5.35 -5.04
N LEU A 49 -0.93 5.76 -6.31
CA LEU A 49 -0.50 7.12 -6.67
C LEU A 49 -1.50 8.16 -6.15
N ALA A 50 -2.80 7.97 -6.38
CA ALA A 50 -3.82 8.89 -5.88
C ALA A 50 -3.79 9.00 -4.34
N CYS A 51 -3.66 7.87 -3.65
CA CYS A 51 -3.44 7.79 -2.21
C CYS A 51 -2.20 8.60 -1.77
N SER A 52 -1.06 8.40 -2.45
CA SER A 52 0.19 9.09 -2.16
C SER A 52 0.04 10.61 -2.28
N LEU A 53 -0.60 11.09 -3.35
CA LEU A 53 -0.88 12.51 -3.54
C LEU A 53 -1.73 13.08 -2.39
N LEU A 54 -2.81 12.40 -1.98
CA LEU A 54 -3.63 12.85 -0.85
C LEU A 54 -2.81 12.97 0.45
N PHE A 55 -1.91 12.03 0.72
CA PHE A 55 -1.03 12.12 1.89
C PHE A 55 -0.04 13.28 1.83
N ASN A 56 0.46 13.66 0.64
CA ASN A 56 1.34 14.82 0.49
C ASN A 56 0.60 16.13 0.80
N PHE A 57 -0.65 16.23 0.37
CA PHE A 57 -1.47 17.43 0.55
C PHE A 57 -2.31 17.38 1.84
N ARG A 58 -2.06 16.43 2.75
CA ARG A 58 -2.88 16.25 3.95
C ARG A 58 -2.96 17.47 4.87
N GLU A 59 -1.91 18.29 4.89
CA GLU A 59 -1.84 19.50 5.72
C GLU A 59 -2.70 20.64 5.14
N THR A 60 -3.04 20.58 3.85
CA THR A 60 -3.88 21.58 3.15
C THR A 60 -5.29 21.08 2.86
N LEU A 61 -5.51 19.76 2.92
CA LEU A 61 -6.79 19.13 2.66
C LEU A 61 -7.61 18.96 3.94
N PRO A 62 -8.95 18.92 3.86
CA PRO A 62 -9.78 18.51 4.99
C PRO A 62 -9.36 17.12 5.51
N PRO A 63 -9.44 16.84 6.83
CA PRO A 63 -9.02 15.56 7.41
C PRO A 63 -9.67 14.33 6.76
N ILE A 64 -10.90 14.48 6.29
CA ILE A 64 -11.63 13.43 5.56
C ILE A 64 -10.90 13.06 4.26
N ALA A 65 -10.44 14.04 3.48
CA ALA A 65 -9.74 13.80 2.22
C ALA A 65 -8.27 13.41 2.45
N GLY A 66 -7.56 14.17 3.28
CA GLY A 66 -6.12 14.01 3.50
C GLY A 66 -5.74 12.77 4.33
N ILE A 67 -6.67 12.21 5.10
CA ILE A 67 -6.40 11.08 6.01
C ILE A 67 -7.34 9.91 5.73
N VAL A 68 -8.66 10.10 5.84
CA VAL A 68 -9.62 8.98 5.78
C VAL A 68 -9.66 8.38 4.36
N LEU A 69 -9.88 9.22 3.35
CA LEU A 69 -9.90 8.81 1.95
C LEU A 69 -8.54 8.28 1.50
N ALA A 70 -7.44 8.93 1.92
CA ALA A 70 -6.09 8.46 1.62
C ALA A 70 -5.84 7.03 2.12
N ASN A 71 -6.20 6.73 3.37
CA ASN A 71 -6.07 5.38 3.92
C ASN A 71 -7.03 4.37 3.26
N PHE A 72 -8.25 4.78 2.91
CA PHE A 72 -9.16 3.92 2.15
C PHE A 72 -8.56 3.52 0.80
N LEU A 73 -8.04 4.49 0.03
CA LEU A 73 -7.38 4.22 -1.24
C LEU A 73 -6.12 3.36 -1.08
N LEU A 74 -5.37 3.54 0.01
CA LEU A 74 -4.25 2.67 0.35
C LEU A 74 -4.69 1.21 0.49
N ALA A 75 -5.73 0.94 1.27
CA ALA A 75 -6.26 -0.41 1.43
C ALA A 75 -6.76 -1.00 0.10
N VAL A 76 -7.49 -0.22 -0.70
CA VAL A 76 -7.97 -0.62 -2.03
C VAL A 76 -6.79 -0.95 -2.97
N SER A 77 -5.73 -0.14 -2.96
CA SER A 77 -4.55 -0.39 -3.79
C SER A 77 -3.90 -1.74 -3.48
N LEU A 78 -3.80 -2.10 -2.19
CA LEU A 78 -3.24 -3.37 -1.75
C LEU A 78 -4.13 -4.55 -2.15
N ILE A 79 -5.46 -4.41 -2.08
CA ILE A 79 -6.40 -5.44 -2.55
C ILE A 79 -6.20 -5.71 -4.05
N PHE A 80 -6.01 -4.66 -4.85
CA PHE A 80 -5.70 -4.80 -6.27
C PHE A 80 -4.37 -5.52 -6.52
N MET A 81 -3.34 -5.22 -5.72
CA MET A 81 -2.04 -5.93 -5.79
C MET A 81 -2.19 -7.41 -5.43
N VAL A 82 -2.93 -7.74 -4.36
CA VAL A 82 -3.23 -9.12 -3.96
C VAL A 82 -4.00 -9.85 -5.06
N SER A 83 -5.03 -9.22 -5.63
CA SER A 83 -5.79 -9.75 -6.76
C SER A 83 -4.88 -10.00 -7.97
N GLY A 84 -3.99 -9.07 -8.30
CA GLY A 84 -3.04 -9.22 -9.40
C GLY A 84 -2.12 -10.43 -9.21
N LEU A 85 -1.54 -10.58 -8.01
CA LEU A 85 -0.63 -11.67 -7.71
C LEU A 85 -1.32 -13.04 -7.63
N LEU A 86 -2.56 -13.10 -7.13
CA LEU A 86 -3.37 -14.32 -7.17
C LEU A 86 -3.68 -14.73 -8.61
N ARG A 87 -4.11 -13.78 -9.46
CA ARG A 87 -4.39 -14.02 -10.89
C ARG A 87 -3.14 -14.49 -11.64
N TYR A 88 -1.97 -13.96 -11.29
CA TYR A 88 -0.69 -14.43 -11.83
C TYR A 88 -0.44 -15.92 -11.52
N HIS A 89 -0.82 -16.37 -10.31
CA HIS A 89 -0.77 -17.77 -9.90
C HIS A 89 -1.97 -18.61 -10.41
N GLY A 90 -2.86 -18.04 -11.21
CA GLY A 90 -4.07 -18.71 -11.70
C GLY A 90 -5.18 -18.85 -10.65
N ARG A 91 -5.07 -18.15 -9.52
CA ARG A 91 -6.09 -18.08 -8.46
C ARG A 91 -6.90 -16.79 -8.59
N GLN A 92 -8.03 -16.72 -7.90
CA GLN A 92 -8.88 -15.52 -7.88
C GLN A 92 -9.27 -15.17 -6.44
N LEU A 93 -9.60 -13.90 -6.20
CA LEU A 93 -10.28 -13.50 -4.96
C LEU A 93 -11.66 -14.14 -4.95
N THR A 94 -12.02 -14.80 -3.85
CA THR A 94 -13.32 -15.45 -3.69
C THR A 94 -14.26 -14.68 -2.76
N HIS A 95 -13.74 -13.93 -1.79
CA HIS A 95 -14.52 -13.35 -0.69
C HIS A 95 -14.69 -11.82 -0.81
N TYR A 96 -15.16 -11.34 -1.95
CA TYR A 96 -15.27 -9.90 -2.24
C TYR A 96 -16.12 -9.12 -1.22
N LEU A 97 -17.24 -9.69 -0.77
CA LEU A 97 -18.10 -9.06 0.23
C LEU A 97 -17.37 -8.86 1.56
N LEU A 98 -16.74 -9.92 2.07
CA LEU A 98 -15.97 -9.88 3.32
C LEU A 98 -14.83 -8.87 3.25
N ILE A 99 -14.14 -8.80 2.10
CA ILE A 99 -13.06 -7.83 1.87
C ILE A 99 -13.61 -6.41 1.82
N GLY A 100 -14.76 -6.19 1.19
CA GLY A 100 -15.45 -4.91 1.20
C GLY A 100 -15.83 -4.47 2.62
N VAL A 101 -16.45 -5.36 3.40
CA VAL A 101 -16.80 -5.12 4.80
C VAL A 101 -15.56 -4.83 5.65
N ALA A 102 -14.49 -5.60 5.49
CA ALA A 102 -13.24 -5.39 6.22
C ALA A 102 -12.60 -4.03 5.86
N THR A 103 -12.68 -3.63 4.59
CA THR A 103 -12.17 -2.33 4.12
C THR A 103 -12.99 -1.18 4.69
N LEU A 104 -14.32 -1.31 4.71
CA LEU A 104 -15.21 -0.32 5.32
C LEU A 104 -14.98 -0.22 6.83
N ALA A 105 -14.82 -1.36 7.53
CA ALA A 105 -14.51 -1.39 8.96
C ALA A 105 -13.16 -0.72 9.25
N PHE A 106 -12.13 -1.01 8.45
CA PHE A 106 -10.84 -0.34 8.51
C PHE A 106 -10.99 1.18 8.35
N THR A 107 -11.70 1.64 7.32
CA THR A 107 -11.94 3.07 7.09
C THR A 107 -12.73 3.71 8.22
N ALA A 108 -13.71 3.02 8.80
CA ALA A 108 -14.48 3.51 9.94
C ALA A 108 -13.60 3.72 11.18
N VAL A 109 -12.70 2.79 11.48
CA VAL A 109 -11.71 2.94 12.56
C VAL A 109 -10.84 4.18 12.31
N ILE A 110 -10.32 4.35 11.09
CA ILE A 110 -9.53 5.54 10.74
C ILE A 110 -10.36 6.82 10.89
N ALA A 111 -11.59 6.85 10.40
CA ALA A 111 -12.48 8.00 10.51
C ALA A 111 -12.75 8.38 11.96
N TRP A 112 -13.02 7.40 12.84
CA TRP A 112 -13.24 7.63 14.27
C TRP A 112 -12.04 8.30 14.93
N PHE A 113 -10.83 7.74 14.73
CA PHE A 113 -9.60 8.28 15.31
C PHE A 113 -9.05 9.52 14.57
N THR A 114 -9.73 9.97 13.53
CA THR A 114 -9.46 11.24 12.84
C THR A 114 -10.43 12.34 13.25
N LEU A 115 -11.73 12.03 13.40
CA LEU A 115 -12.79 13.03 13.59
C LEU A 115 -13.32 13.10 15.01
N VAL A 116 -13.45 11.98 15.71
CA VAL A 116 -14.12 11.90 17.02
C VAL A 116 -13.11 11.94 18.16
N GLN A 117 -12.10 11.07 18.10
CA GLN A 117 -11.04 10.99 19.11
C GLN A 117 -9.67 11.02 18.43
N PRO A 118 -9.14 12.21 18.10
CA PRO A 118 -7.88 12.33 17.38
C PRO A 118 -6.72 11.63 18.11
N ASN A 119 -6.29 10.48 17.59
CA ASN A 119 -5.12 9.76 18.09
C ASN A 119 -4.23 9.37 16.91
N PHE A 120 -3.22 10.20 16.67
CA PHE A 120 -2.27 10.00 15.58
C PHE A 120 -1.48 8.69 15.74
N GLN A 121 -0.99 8.42 16.95
CA GLN A 121 -0.15 7.25 17.21
C GLN A 121 -0.92 5.95 17.00
N PHE A 122 -2.15 5.86 17.51
CA PHE A 122 -2.99 4.69 17.28
C PHE A 122 -3.24 4.45 15.79
N ARG A 123 -3.64 5.49 15.04
CA ARG A 123 -3.84 5.38 13.59
C ARG A 123 -2.59 4.92 12.87
N LEU A 124 -1.43 5.49 13.20
CA LEU A 124 -0.18 5.18 12.52
C LEU A 124 0.25 3.73 12.80
N ALA A 125 0.16 3.27 14.05
CA ALA A 125 0.44 1.88 14.41
C ALA A 125 -0.54 0.90 13.75
N PHE A 126 -1.84 1.22 13.78
CA PHE A 126 -2.91 0.39 13.23
C PHE A 126 -2.76 0.21 11.71
N VAL A 127 -2.57 1.31 10.98
CA VAL A 127 -2.34 1.28 9.52
C VAL A 127 -1.06 0.53 9.20
N SER A 128 0.05 0.83 9.88
CA SER A 128 1.34 0.20 9.61
C SER A 128 1.32 -1.30 9.87
N THR A 129 0.67 -1.75 10.95
CA THR A 129 0.51 -3.18 11.26
C THR A 129 -0.27 -3.90 10.16
N LEU A 130 -1.43 -3.36 9.77
CA LEU A 130 -2.25 -4.01 8.75
C LEU A 130 -1.57 -4.07 7.39
N ILE A 131 -0.89 -2.99 6.98
CA ILE A 131 -0.08 -2.98 5.77
C ILE A 131 1.03 -4.02 5.87
N GLY A 132 1.73 -4.11 7.00
CA GLY A 132 2.78 -5.10 7.25
C GLY A 132 2.27 -6.53 7.05
N ILE A 133 1.10 -6.86 7.60
CA ILE A 133 0.47 -8.18 7.42
C ILE A 133 0.16 -8.47 5.94
N ILE A 134 -0.40 -7.50 5.21
CA ILE A 134 -0.74 -7.69 3.79
C ILE A 134 0.53 -7.84 2.93
N LEU A 135 1.55 -7.03 3.19
CA LEU A 135 2.84 -7.12 2.49
C LEU A 135 3.55 -8.43 2.79
N ALA A 136 3.44 -8.97 4.01
CA ALA A 136 3.98 -10.28 4.35
C ALA A 136 3.31 -11.38 3.52
N GLY A 137 1.97 -11.33 3.40
CA GLY A 137 1.20 -12.24 2.55
C GLY A 137 1.56 -12.13 1.07
N LEU A 138 1.76 -10.91 0.56
CA LEU A 138 2.24 -10.67 -0.81
C LEU A 138 3.65 -11.21 -1.04
N SER A 139 4.57 -11.03 -0.08
CA SER A 139 5.92 -11.59 -0.14
C SER A 139 5.89 -13.12 -0.20
N TYR A 140 5.11 -13.74 0.70
CA TYR A 140 4.90 -15.18 0.71
C TYR A 140 4.34 -15.68 -0.63
N LEU A 141 3.28 -15.04 -1.14
CA LEU A 141 2.66 -15.43 -2.40
C LEU A 141 3.61 -15.22 -3.60
N ALA A 142 4.46 -14.19 -3.56
CA ALA A 142 5.43 -13.95 -4.62
C ALA A 142 6.49 -15.05 -4.70
N LEU A 143 6.87 -15.64 -3.57
CA LEU A 143 7.93 -16.65 -3.47
C LEU A 143 7.41 -18.10 -3.49
N ALA A 144 6.16 -18.35 -3.10
CA ALA A 144 5.59 -19.70 -2.99
C ALA A 144 5.05 -20.27 -4.32
N GLY A 145 5.03 -21.60 -4.47
CA GLY A 145 4.17 -22.33 -5.41
C GLY A 145 4.58 -22.40 -6.90
N ARG A 146 5.65 -21.75 -7.31
CA ARG A 146 6.21 -21.81 -8.69
C ARG A 146 7.73 -21.78 -8.66
N PRO A 147 8.44 -22.19 -9.73
CA PRO A 147 9.90 -22.02 -9.80
C PRO A 147 10.29 -20.56 -9.65
N LEU A 148 11.33 -20.30 -8.85
CA LEU A 148 11.81 -18.96 -8.57
C LEU A 148 12.44 -18.36 -9.84
N THR A 149 11.94 -17.21 -10.25
CA THR A 149 12.55 -16.38 -11.29
C THR A 149 13.09 -15.11 -10.65
N THR A 150 14.05 -14.46 -11.29
CA THR A 150 14.64 -13.21 -10.80
C THR A 150 13.56 -12.17 -10.46
N GLY A 151 12.55 -12.00 -11.33
CA GLY A 151 11.46 -11.06 -11.09
C GLY A 151 10.62 -11.38 -9.84
N ARG A 152 10.39 -12.66 -9.55
CA ARG A 152 9.65 -13.09 -8.36
C ARG A 152 10.46 -12.90 -7.08
N ILE A 153 11.77 -13.19 -7.12
CA ILE A 153 12.68 -12.96 -6.00
C ILE A 153 12.73 -11.47 -5.66
N VAL A 154 12.93 -10.62 -6.68
CA VAL A 154 12.98 -9.16 -6.50
C VAL A 154 11.66 -8.63 -5.93
N THR A 155 10.52 -9.07 -6.49
CA THR A 155 9.19 -8.65 -6.00
C THR A 155 8.93 -9.12 -4.56
N GLY A 156 9.25 -10.37 -4.25
CA GLY A 156 9.09 -10.93 -2.91
C GLY A 156 9.99 -10.24 -1.88
N ALA A 157 11.24 -9.94 -2.25
CA ALA A 157 12.18 -9.20 -1.41
C ALA A 157 11.70 -7.75 -1.17
N ALA A 158 11.21 -7.06 -2.20
CA ALA A 158 10.64 -5.72 -2.06
C ALA A 158 9.47 -5.70 -1.06
N PHE A 159 8.57 -6.69 -1.13
CA PHE A 159 7.48 -6.82 -0.16
C PHE A 159 7.94 -7.22 1.23
N LEU A 160 8.99 -8.03 1.34
CA LEU A 160 9.58 -8.38 2.64
C LEU A 160 10.20 -7.14 3.31
N LEU A 161 10.93 -6.32 2.55
CA LEU A 161 11.46 -5.04 3.04
C LEU A 161 10.31 -4.10 3.47
N GLY A 162 9.24 -4.02 2.67
CA GLY A 162 8.04 -3.26 3.03
C GLY A 162 7.36 -3.78 4.30
N THR A 163 7.36 -5.09 4.52
CA THR A 163 6.85 -5.74 5.72
C THR A 163 7.66 -5.34 6.94
N ILE A 164 8.98 -5.50 6.87
CA ILE A 164 9.92 -5.15 7.95
C ILE A 164 9.78 -3.67 8.31
N THR A 165 9.83 -2.78 7.32
CA THR A 165 9.69 -1.34 7.56
C THR A 165 8.35 -0.96 8.20
N SER A 166 7.26 -1.62 7.81
CA SER A 166 5.92 -1.37 8.37
C SER A 166 5.81 -1.84 9.83
N PHE A 167 6.37 -3.00 10.17
CA PHE A 167 6.39 -3.47 11.56
C PHE A 167 7.35 -2.65 12.42
N LEU A 168 8.54 -2.31 11.93
CA LEU A 168 9.46 -1.42 12.63
C LEU A 168 8.81 -0.07 12.95
N ARG A 169 8.08 0.50 11.98
CA ARG A 169 7.31 1.74 12.19
C ARG A 169 6.21 1.58 13.24
N SER A 170 5.49 0.46 13.23
CA SER A 170 4.46 0.23 14.24
C SER A 170 5.07 0.08 15.64
N ILE A 171 6.19 -0.63 15.74
CA ILE A 171 6.91 -0.82 17.01
C ILE A 171 7.47 0.50 17.51
N SER A 172 8.08 1.31 16.64
CA SER A 172 8.65 2.61 17.04
C SER A 172 7.59 3.54 17.63
N VAL A 173 6.40 3.57 17.03
CA VAL A 173 5.25 4.35 17.49
C VAL A 173 4.73 3.87 18.84
N VAL A 174 4.59 2.55 19.01
CA VAL A 174 4.11 1.97 20.28
C VAL A 174 5.10 2.23 21.41
N LEU A 175 6.40 2.14 21.12
CA LEU A 175 7.48 2.41 22.05
C LEU A 175 7.79 3.91 22.22
N ARG A 176 7.10 4.79 21.50
CA ARG A 176 7.31 6.25 21.48
C ARG A 176 8.76 6.66 21.20
N LEU A 177 9.48 5.86 20.42
CA LEU A 177 10.88 6.15 20.03
C LEU A 177 10.99 7.38 19.10
N ASP A 178 9.84 7.88 18.65
CA ASP A 178 9.65 9.06 17.80
C ASP A 178 9.39 10.35 18.60
N GLN A 179 9.38 10.31 19.94
CA GLN A 179 9.30 11.50 20.79
C GLN A 179 10.69 11.90 21.32
N PRO A 180 11.08 13.19 21.23
CA PRO A 180 12.30 13.69 21.88
C PRO A 180 12.21 13.68 23.41
#